data_AF-A0AA50S9I4-F1
#
_entry.id   AF-A0AA50S9I4-F1
#
_cell.length_a   1.000
_cell.length_b   1.000
_cell.length_c   1.000
_cell.angle_alpha   90.00
_cell.angle_beta   90.00
_cell.angle_gamma   90.00
#
_symmetry.space_group_name_H-M   'P 1'
#
loop_
_entity.id
_entity.type
_entity.pdbx_description
1 polymer ?
#
loop_
_entity_poly.entity_id
_entity_poly.type
_entity_poly.pdbx_seq_one_letter_code
_entity_poly.pdbx_strand_id
1 'polypeptide(L)'
;IFCLETLPEFKHYKVFNTTTNGTKIEEDEVPDITDPFFLIETLCIIWFTFELIVRFLACPNKFNFFRDVMNIIDIIAIIPYFITLATVVAEEEDTLNLPRAPVSPQDKSTNQAMSLAILRVIRLVRVFRIFKLSRHSKGLQILGRTLKASMRELGLLIFFL
;
A
#
# COMPACT_ATOMS: atom_id res chain seq x y z
N ILE A 1 -10.29 8.13 4.72
CA ILE A 1 -8.81 8.16 4.59
C ILE A 1 -8.45 8.08 3.11
N PHE A 2 -8.53 6.91 2.46
CA PHE A 2 -8.21 6.78 1.02
C PHE A 2 -9.00 7.75 0.12
N CYS A 3 -10.31 7.93 0.37
CA CYS A 3 -11.13 8.86 -0.42
C CYS A 3 -10.84 10.36 -0.17
N LEU A 4 -10.26 10.69 0.99
CA LEU A 4 -9.88 12.07 1.32
C LEU A 4 -8.50 12.40 0.75
N GLU A 5 -7.59 11.42 0.74
CA GLU A 5 -6.25 11.52 0.14
C GLU A 5 -6.30 11.77 -1.38
N THR A 6 -7.40 11.39 -2.04
CA THR A 6 -7.64 11.66 -3.46
C THR A 6 -8.27 13.03 -3.75
N LEU A 7 -8.65 13.81 -2.73
CA LEU A 7 -9.21 15.14 -2.96
C LEU A 7 -8.13 16.11 -3.46
N PRO A 8 -8.45 16.96 -4.46
CA PRO A 8 -7.47 17.89 -5.04
C PRO A 8 -6.95 18.92 -4.03
N GLU A 9 -7.73 19.20 -2.98
CA GLU A 9 -7.40 20.18 -1.94
C GLU A 9 -6.23 19.74 -1.03
N PHE A 10 -5.93 18.44 -0.96
CA PHE A 10 -4.85 17.89 -0.12
C PHE A 10 -3.61 17.45 -0.92
N LYS A 11 -3.60 17.66 -2.26
CA LYS A 11 -2.42 17.35 -3.08
C LYS A 11 -1.36 18.45 -2.95
N HIS A 12 -0.16 18.07 -2.53
CA HIS A 12 1.00 18.95 -2.52
C HIS A 12 1.71 18.93 -3.88
N TYR A 13 1.89 20.12 -4.45
CA TYR A 13 2.59 20.31 -5.72
C TYR A 13 3.88 21.08 -5.47
N LYS A 14 5.02 20.53 -5.91
CA LYS A 14 6.29 21.27 -5.95
C LYS A 14 6.48 21.92 -7.31
N VAL A 15 6.78 23.21 -7.30
CA VAL A 15 7.02 24.00 -8.51
C VAL A 15 8.53 24.07 -8.75
N PHE A 16 9.00 23.45 -9.83
CA PHE A 16 10.40 23.51 -10.24
C PHE A 16 10.57 24.52 -11.38
N ASN A 17 11.37 25.55 -11.13
CA ASN A 17 11.80 26.47 -12.19
C ASN A 17 12.91 25.82 -13.01
N THR A 18 12.61 25.48 -14.26
CA THR A 18 13.61 24.98 -15.21
C THR A 18 14.38 26.15 -15.82
N THR A 19 15.69 25.98 -16.02
CA THR A 19 16.64 26.99 -16.54
C THR A 19 16.26 27.54 -17.93
N THR A 20 15.35 26.89 -18.65
CA THR A 20 14.76 27.36 -19.91
C THR A 20 13.29 27.71 -19.72
N ASN A 21 12.97 28.96 -19.35
CA ASN A 21 11.64 29.62 -19.38
C ASN A 21 10.40 28.70 -19.24
N GLY A 22 10.43 27.76 -18.31
CA GLY A 22 9.45 26.69 -18.21
C GLY A 22 9.25 26.29 -16.76
N THR A 23 7.99 26.18 -16.37
CA THR A 23 7.60 25.76 -15.03
C THR A 23 7.20 24.30 -15.08
N LYS A 24 7.92 23.42 -14.38
CA LYS A 24 7.54 22.01 -14.23
C LYS A 24 6.85 21.85 -12.87
N ILE A 25 5.58 21.44 -12.88
CA ILE A 25 4.83 21.12 -11.67
C ILE A 25 4.91 19.60 -11.50
N GLU A 26 5.50 19.15 -10.39
CA GLU A 26 5.63 17.73 -10.08
C GLU A 26 4.86 17.44 -8.78
N GLU A 27 4.03 16.39 -8.79
CA GLU A 27 3.29 15.96 -7.60
C GLU A 27 4.29 15.42 -6.57
N ASP A 28 4.25 15.95 -5.35
CA ASP A 28 5.10 15.49 -4.26
C ASP A 28 4.55 14.14 -3.78
N GLU A 29 5.08 13.05 -4.33
CA GLU A 29 4.60 11.69 -4.03
C GLU A 29 5.12 11.17 -2.66
N VAL A 30 6.06 11.87 -2.03
CA VAL A 30 6.66 11.47 -0.75
C VAL A 30 5.76 11.95 0.40
N PRO A 31 5.18 11.04 1.20
CA PRO A 31 4.36 11.43 2.34
C PRO A 31 5.24 12.09 3.41
N ASP A 32 4.88 13.30 3.80
CA ASP A 32 5.52 13.96 4.92
C ASP A 32 5.11 13.27 6.24
N ILE A 33 6.08 13.01 7.12
CA ILE A 33 5.87 12.32 8.40
C ILE A 33 4.93 13.07 9.34
N THR A 34 4.74 14.38 9.11
CA THR A 34 3.83 15.26 9.83
C THR A 34 2.40 15.28 9.28
N ASP A 35 2.13 14.57 8.18
CA ASP A 35 0.79 14.55 7.57
C ASP A 35 -0.22 13.80 8.48
N PRO A 36 -1.37 14.40 8.83
CA PRO A 36 -2.40 13.75 9.64
C PRO A 36 -2.93 12.44 9.01
N PHE A 37 -2.92 12.29 7.69
CA PHE A 37 -3.27 11.06 7.00
C PHE A 37 -2.26 9.94 7.27
N PHE A 38 -0.97 10.26 7.29
CA PHE A 38 0.10 9.31 7.63
C PHE A 38 0.01 8.89 9.10
N LEU A 39 -0.30 9.82 10.00
CA LEU A 39 -0.49 9.52 11.43
C LEU A 39 -1.67 8.56 11.66
N ILE A 40 -2.84 8.84 11.07
CA ILE A 40 -4.02 7.99 11.19
C ILE A 40 -3.75 6.61 10.58
N GLU A 41 -3.09 6.55 9.43
CA GLU A 41 -2.70 5.29 8.81
C GLU A 41 -1.78 4.47 9.71
N THR A 42 -0.76 5.10 10.29
CA THR A 42 0.17 4.46 11.22
C THR A 42 -0.56 3.90 12.44
N LEU A 43 -1.48 4.67 13.05
CA LEU A 43 -2.29 4.20 14.18
C LEU A 43 -3.19 3.01 13.83
N CYS A 44 -3.85 3.05 12.66
CA CYS A 44 -4.65 1.93 12.17
C CYS A 44 -3.80 0.66 11.98
N ILE A 45 -2.60 0.80 11.43
CA ILE A 45 -1.69 -0.32 11.18
C ILE A 45 -1.16 -0.89 12.50
N ILE A 46 -0.81 -0.05 13.48
CA ILE A 46 -0.41 -0.50 14.82
C ILE A 46 -1.51 -1.37 15.43
N TRP A 47 -2.77 -0.91 15.39
CA TRP A 47 -3.90 -1.67 15.91
C TRP A 47 -4.10 -2.99 15.15
N PHE A 48 -3.99 -2.97 13.82
CA PHE A 48 -4.17 -4.16 12.99
C PHE A 48 -3.07 -5.20 13.21
N THR A 49 -1.83 -4.76 13.33
CA THR A 49 -0.68 -5.61 13.67
C THR A 49 -0.86 -6.20 15.07
N PHE A 50 -1.28 -5.42 16.06
CA PHE A 50 -1.57 -5.92 17.41
C PHE A 50 -2.64 -7.02 17.38
N GLU A 51 -3.76 -6.77 16.70
CA GLU A 51 -4.86 -7.72 16.56
C GLU A 51 -4.41 -9.03 15.87
N LEU A 52 -3.58 -8.92 14.82
CA LEU A 52 -3.01 -10.06 14.11
C LEU A 52 -2.05 -10.87 14.99
N ILE A 53 -1.18 -10.20 15.74
CA ILE A 53 -0.22 -10.83 16.65
C ILE A 53 -0.95 -11.60 17.75
N VAL A 54 -1.93 -10.98 18.42
CA VAL A 54 -2.70 -11.63 19.48
C VAL A 54 -3.38 -12.90 18.95
N ARG A 55 -3.99 -12.85 17.77
CA ARG A 55 -4.61 -14.03 17.16
C ARG A 55 -3.59 -15.11 16.79
N PHE A 56 -2.45 -14.71 16.24
CA PHE A 56 -1.38 -15.64 15.90
C PHE A 56 -0.85 -16.39 17.12
N LEU A 57 -0.66 -15.67 18.24
CA LEU A 57 -0.21 -16.26 19.51
C LEU A 57 -1.28 -17.17 20.15
N ALA A 58 -2.56 -16.83 20.00
CA ALA A 58 -3.66 -17.63 20.53
C ALA A 58 -3.95 -18.91 19.72
N CYS A 59 -3.44 -19.03 18.49
CA CYS A 59 -3.71 -20.18 17.65
C CYS A 59 -2.79 -21.37 17.96
N PRO A 60 -3.34 -22.59 18.18
CA PRO A 60 -2.55 -23.78 18.48
C PRO A 60 -1.74 -24.28 17.28
N ASN A 61 -2.19 -24.03 16.05
CA ASN A 61 -1.50 -24.42 14.82
C ASN A 61 -1.28 -23.23 13.88
N LYS A 62 -0.04 -22.75 13.84
CA LYS A 62 0.39 -21.56 13.09
C LYS A 62 0.22 -21.70 11.57
N PHE A 63 0.37 -22.90 11.02
CA PHE A 63 0.29 -23.10 9.57
C PHE A 63 -1.16 -23.01 9.07
N ASN A 64 -2.10 -23.53 9.87
CA ASN A 64 -3.51 -23.44 9.54
C ASN A 64 -4.02 -22.00 9.64
N PHE A 65 -3.42 -21.19 10.52
CA PHE A 65 -3.71 -19.76 10.63
C PHE A 65 -3.45 -19.02 9.31
N PHE A 66 -2.33 -19.28 8.64
CA PHE A 66 -1.99 -18.65 7.35
C PHE A 66 -2.79 -19.17 6.15
N ARG A 67 -3.47 -20.33 6.28
CA ARG A 67 -4.39 -20.84 5.25
C ARG A 67 -5.80 -20.29 5.35
N ASP A 68 -6.16 -19.68 6.48
CA ASP A 68 -7.47 -19.10 6.67
C ASP A 68 -7.60 -17.77 5.90
N VAL A 69 -8.62 -17.66 5.05
CA VAL A 69 -8.84 -16.51 4.17
C VAL A 69 -8.99 -15.20 4.94
N MET A 70 -9.63 -15.22 6.11
CA MET A 70 -9.82 -14.00 6.91
C MET A 70 -8.51 -13.49 7.49
N ASN A 71 -7.60 -14.42 7.86
CA ASN A 71 -6.28 -14.06 8.36
C ASN A 71 -5.34 -13.62 7.22
N ILE A 72 -5.48 -14.17 6.00
CA ILE A 72 -4.78 -13.68 4.81
C ILE A 72 -5.17 -12.21 4.53
N ILE A 73 -6.46 -11.88 4.60
CA ILE A 73 -6.94 -10.50 4.44
C ILE A 73 -6.32 -9.59 5.51
N ASP A 74 -6.25 -10.04 6.77
CA ASP A 74 -5.62 -9.27 7.85
C ASP A 74 -4.12 -9.00 7.56
N ILE A 75 -3.39 -9.93 6.95
CA ILE A 75 -1.99 -9.76 6.54
C ILE A 75 -1.87 -8.77 5.36
N ILE A 76 -2.69 -8.94 4.31
CA ILE A 76 -2.69 -8.04 3.15
C ILE A 76 -3.02 -6.60 3.58
N ALA A 77 -3.84 -6.43 4.61
CA ALA A 77 -4.21 -5.10 5.13
C ALA A 77 -3.03 -4.34 5.76
N ILE A 78 -1.99 -5.02 6.25
CA ILE A 78 -0.82 -4.38 6.89
C ILE A 78 0.40 -4.27 5.96
N ILE A 79 0.54 -5.16 4.97
CA ILE A 79 1.68 -5.23 4.04
C ILE A 79 2.03 -3.87 3.40
N PRO A 80 1.07 -3.10 2.85
CA PRO A 80 1.40 -1.85 2.14
C PRO A 80 2.19 -0.85 2.96
N TYR A 81 1.91 -0.76 4.27
CA TYR A 81 2.62 0.14 5.17
C TYR A 81 4.06 -0.29 5.37
N PHE A 82 4.30 -1.59 5.62
CA PHE A 82 5.65 -2.12 5.81
C PHE A 82 6.51 -1.98 4.55
N ILE A 83 5.93 -2.16 3.35
CA ILE A 83 6.65 -1.93 2.11
C ILE A 83 7.01 -0.45 1.95
N THR A 84 6.06 0.47 2.18
CA THR A 84 6.34 1.92 2.12
C THR A 84 7.42 2.34 3.12
N LEU A 85 7.38 1.82 4.35
CA LEU A 85 8.40 2.10 5.34
C LEU A 85 9.77 1.56 4.92
N ALA A 86 9.82 0.32 4.41
CA ALA A 86 11.06 -0.28 3.93
C ALA A 86 11.67 0.49 2.75
N THR A 87 10.85 1.01 1.82
CA THR A 87 11.35 1.84 0.71
C THR A 87 11.91 3.17 1.19
N VAL A 88 11.24 3.84 2.14
CA VAL A 88 11.73 5.11 2.71
C VAL A 88 13.05 4.92 3.45
N VAL A 89 13.16 3.87 4.28
CA VAL A 89 14.40 3.57 5.02
C VAL A 89 15.54 3.17 4.08
N ALA A 90 15.26 2.37 3.03
CA ALA A 90 16.27 2.01 2.04
C ALA A 90 16.80 3.22 1.27
N GLU A 91 15.96 4.23 1.00
CA GLU A 91 16.39 5.49 0.39
C GLU A 91 17.30 6.33 1.31
N GLU A 92 17.11 6.27 2.64
CA GLU A 92 17.97 6.96 3.61
C GLU A 92 19.36 6.31 3.77
N GLU A 93 19.45 4.97 3.74
CA GLU A 93 20.74 4.26 3.87
C GLU A 93 21.72 4.56 2.73
N ASP A 94 21.22 4.79 1.51
CA ASP A 94 22.02 5.15 0.33
C ASP A 94 22.68 6.55 0.44
N THR A 95 22.25 7.38 1.39
CA THR A 95 22.86 8.72 1.63
C THR A 95 23.96 8.73 2.67
N LEU A 96 24.08 7.72 3.53
CA LEU A 96 25.00 7.76 4.69
C LEU A 96 26.38 7.15 4.40
N ASN A 97 26.56 6.42 3.30
CA ASN A 97 27.86 5.85 2.92
C ASN A 97 28.33 6.35 1.54
N LEU A 98 29.30 7.28 1.57
CA LEU A 98 30.25 7.70 0.51
C LEU A 98 29.94 9.04 -0.23
N PRO A 99 30.94 9.95 -0.40
CA PRO A 99 30.85 11.05 -1.35
C PRO A 99 30.71 10.53 -2.78
N ARG A 100 29.66 11.00 -3.46
CA ARG A 100 29.26 10.54 -4.80
C ARG A 100 30.31 10.93 -5.86
N ALA A 101 31.00 9.95 -6.44
CA ALA A 101 31.62 10.11 -7.76
C ALA A 101 30.52 10.43 -8.79
N PRO A 102 30.78 11.23 -9.85
CA PRO A 102 29.73 11.70 -10.75
C PRO A 102 29.18 10.54 -11.57
N VAL A 103 28.10 9.94 -11.09
CA VAL A 103 27.33 8.94 -11.83
C VAL A 103 26.49 9.67 -12.86
N SER A 104 26.55 9.19 -14.10
CA SER A 104 25.74 9.58 -15.25
C SER A 104 24.26 9.83 -14.86
N PRO A 105 23.61 10.91 -15.35
CA PRO A 105 22.24 11.28 -14.97
C PRO A 105 21.15 10.27 -15.40
N GLN A 106 21.49 9.25 -16.18
CA GLN A 106 20.54 8.45 -16.95
C GLN A 106 20.06 7.18 -16.22
N ASP A 107 20.86 6.62 -15.30
CA ASP A 107 20.49 5.37 -14.59
C ASP A 107 19.69 5.64 -13.31
N LYS A 108 19.81 6.83 -12.70
CA LYS A 108 19.02 7.20 -11.52
C LYS A 108 17.55 7.45 -11.84
N SER A 109 17.25 8.04 -13.00
CA SER A 109 15.87 8.39 -13.37
C SER A 109 15.00 7.14 -13.60
N THR A 110 15.57 6.08 -14.19
CA THR A 110 14.87 4.81 -14.42
C THR A 110 14.53 4.11 -13.09
N ASN A 111 15.48 4.04 -12.16
CA ASN A 111 15.26 3.41 -10.85
C ASN A 111 14.25 4.19 -9.98
N GLN A 112 14.31 5.52 -10.04
CA GLN A 112 13.34 6.37 -9.34
C GLN A 112 11.94 6.25 -9.94
N ALA A 113 11.81 6.27 -11.28
CA ALA A 113 10.52 6.09 -11.95
C ALA A 113 9.88 4.72 -11.66
N MET A 114 10.70 3.65 -11.59
CA MET A 114 10.23 2.32 -11.18
C MET A 114 9.76 2.30 -9.72
N SER A 115 10.44 3.02 -8.83
CA SER A 115 10.05 3.13 -7.41
C SER A 115 8.71 3.87 -7.25
N LEU A 116 8.50 4.97 -7.98
CA LEU A 116 7.21 5.69 -8.01
C LEU A 116 6.06 4.80 -8.54
N ALA A 117 6.32 4.02 -9.60
CA ALA A 117 5.33 3.07 -10.13
C ALA A 117 4.94 2.00 -9.09
N ILE A 118 5.92 1.49 -8.34
CA ILE A 118 5.69 0.53 -7.26
C ILE A 118 4.87 1.15 -6.12
N LEU A 119 5.18 2.38 -5.70
CA LEU A 119 4.42 3.12 -4.67
C LEU A 119 2.95 3.30 -5.06
N ARG A 120 2.65 3.55 -6.35
CA ARG A 120 1.28 3.61 -6.86
C ARG A 120 0.53 2.29 -6.73
N VAL A 121 1.18 1.17 -7.08
CA VAL A 121 0.60 -0.17 -6.91
C VAL A 121 0.36 -0.47 -5.43
N ILE A 122 1.30 -0.13 -4.55
CA ILE A 122 1.17 -0.28 -3.10
C ILE A 122 -0.04 0.48 -2.56
N ARG A 123 -0.29 1.72 -3.05
CA ARG A 123 -1.48 2.50 -2.69
C ARG A 123 -2.78 1.80 -3.11
N LEU A 124 -2.83 1.13 -4.26
CA LEU A 124 -3.99 0.32 -4.66
C LEU A 124 -4.21 -0.87 -3.72
N VAL A 125 -3.12 -1.53 -3.27
CA VAL A 125 -3.23 -2.64 -2.33
C VAL A 125 -3.82 -2.20 -0.99
N ARG A 126 -3.63 -0.94 -0.56
CA ARG A 126 -4.24 -0.41 0.67
C ARG A 126 -5.77 -0.47 0.65
N VAL A 127 -6.43 -0.47 -0.52
CA VAL A 127 -7.89 -0.63 -0.62
C VAL A 127 -8.34 -1.97 -0.03
N PHE A 128 -7.50 -3.00 -0.09
CA PHE A 128 -7.85 -4.31 0.44
C PHE A 128 -8.06 -4.31 1.97
N ARG A 129 -7.52 -3.33 2.71
CA ARG A 129 -7.76 -3.19 4.16
C ARG A 129 -9.24 -3.00 4.49
N ILE A 130 -10.05 -2.49 3.54
CA ILE A 130 -11.50 -2.37 3.70
C ILE A 130 -12.13 -3.77 3.85
N PHE A 131 -11.59 -4.79 3.18
CA PHE A 131 -12.08 -6.16 3.32
C PHE A 131 -11.87 -6.74 4.71
N LYS A 132 -11.04 -6.14 5.57
CA LYS A 132 -10.99 -6.51 6.99
C LYS A 132 -12.36 -6.38 7.67
N LEU A 133 -13.18 -5.43 7.22
CA LEU A 133 -14.57 -5.27 7.68
C LEU A 133 -15.43 -6.51 7.40
N SER A 134 -15.03 -7.38 6.46
CA SER A 134 -15.72 -8.63 6.19
C SER A 134 -15.81 -9.53 7.43
N ARG A 135 -14.84 -9.49 8.35
CA ARG A 135 -14.91 -10.26 9.60
C ARG A 135 -16.08 -9.84 10.49
N HIS A 136 -16.45 -8.56 10.44
CA HIS A 136 -17.55 -7.99 11.22
C HIS A 136 -18.86 -7.94 10.44
N SER A 137 -18.80 -8.02 9.11
CA SER A 137 -19.97 -8.01 8.23
C SER A 137 -20.36 -9.43 7.79
N LYS A 138 -21.47 -9.94 8.34
CA LYS A 138 -22.04 -11.22 7.92
C LYS A 138 -22.41 -11.23 6.44
N GLY A 139 -22.90 -10.10 5.91
CA GLY A 139 -23.27 -9.97 4.49
C GLY A 139 -22.07 -10.19 3.56
N LEU A 140 -20.91 -9.61 3.88
CA LEU A 140 -19.71 -9.77 3.05
C LEU A 140 -19.13 -11.19 3.13
N GLN A 141 -19.27 -11.87 4.27
CA GLN A 141 -18.90 -13.28 4.39
C GLN A 141 -19.81 -14.18 3.55
N ILE A 142 -21.12 -13.92 3.55
CA ILE A 142 -22.08 -14.66 2.73
C ILE A 142 -21.78 -14.43 1.25
N LEU A 143 -21.57 -13.18 0.84
CA LEU A 143 -21.17 -12.84 -0.54
C LEU A 143 -19.91 -13.59 -0.95
N GLY A 144 -18.87 -13.60 -0.12
CA GLY A 144 -17.64 -14.34 -0.39
C GLY A 144 -17.84 -15.85 -0.53
N ARG A 145 -18.69 -16.46 0.30
CA ARG A 145 -19.04 -17.88 0.19
C ARG A 145 -19.82 -18.19 -1.07
N THR A 146 -20.79 -17.35 -1.42
CA THR A 146 -21.59 -17.50 -2.65
C THR A 146 -20.70 -17.37 -3.88
N LEU A 147 -19.86 -16.33 -3.93
CA LEU A 147 -18.88 -16.14 -5.00
C LEU A 147 -17.97 -17.36 -5.13
N LYS A 148 -17.43 -17.86 -4.00
CA LYS A 148 -16.57 -19.04 -4.00
C LYS A 148 -17.28 -20.27 -4.59
N ALA A 149 -18.54 -20.50 -4.23
CA ALA A 149 -19.34 -21.61 -4.75
C ALA A 149 -19.67 -21.45 -6.23
N SER A 150 -19.88 -20.21 -6.70
CA SER A 150 -20.24 -19.90 -8.08
C SER A 150 -19.05 -19.54 -8.98
N MET A 151 -17.80 -19.63 -8.51
CA MET A 151 -16.61 -19.22 -9.28
C MET A 151 -16.52 -19.91 -10.65
N ARG A 152 -16.91 -21.19 -10.73
CA ARG A 152 -16.87 -21.95 -11.98
C ARG A 152 -17.84 -21.37 -13.02
N GLU A 153 -19.08 -21.10 -12.61
CA GLU A 153 -20.11 -20.52 -13.48
C GLU A 153 -19.75 -19.08 -13.86
N LEU A 154 -19.19 -18.30 -12.93
CA LEU A 154 -18.70 -16.95 -13.19
C LEU A 154 -17.56 -16.94 -14.21
N GLY A 155 -16.64 -17.90 -14.12
CA GLY A 155 -15.55 -18.04 -15.08
C GLY A 155 -16.03 -18.37 -16.49
N LEU A 156 -17.03 -19.25 -16.61
CA LEU A 156 -17.66 -19.54 -17.91
C LEU A 156 -18.36 -18.31 -18.49
N LEU A 157 -19.08 -17.54 -17.66
CA LEU A 157 -19.74 -16.31 -18.11
C LEU A 157 -18.73 -15.29 -18.67
N ILE A 158 -17.63 -15.05 -17.96
CA ILE A 158 -16.58 -14.11 -18.42
C ILE A 158 -15.93 -14.61 -19.72
N PHE A 159 -15.77 -15.93 -19.89
CA PHE A 159 -15.21 -16.49 -21.11
C PHE A 159 -16.11 -16.33 -22.34
N PHE A 160 -17.44 -16.33 -22.15
CA PHE A 160 -18.41 -16.14 -23.24
C PHE A 160 -18.64 -14.67 -23.62
N LEU A 161 -18.21 -13.73 -22.77
CA LEU A 161 -18.42 -12.28 -22.92
C LEU A 161 -17.20 -11.64 -23.59
#